data_AF-A0ABD3G3Z5-F1
#
_entry.id   AF-A0ABD3G3Z5-F1
#
_cell.length_a   1.000
_cell.length_b   1.000
_cell.length_c   1.000
_cell.angle_alpha   90.00
_cell.angle_beta   90.00
_cell.angle_gamma   90.00
#
_symmetry.space_group_name_H-M   'P 1'
#
loop_
_entity.id
_entity.type
_entity.pdbx_description
1 polymer ?
#
loop_
_entity_poly.entity_id
_entity_poly.type
_entity_poly.pdbx_seq_one_letter_code
_entity_poly.pdbx_strand_id
1 'polypeptide(L)'
;MLIAQGVELQHQTKIRSATRAMDAWNTLREYYNRTTLYNRVTMTRCLHEFQMEEGTVMLKHLGAFDELVVGFEMLGESVGEVRQLVMLLSSLSPECELIASTVENTKDITLIEFKEKLLKEQEGLQKKKTTEKPFRVSDNAGRFKGGPGKRSQGRPKETVARETVQAGTMVDSRASVSGVTTSST
;
A
#
# COMPACT_ATOMS: atom_id res chain seq x y z
N MET A 1 -47.08 3.48 -26.27
CA MET A 1 -47.10 2.10 -25.75
C MET A 1 -47.57 2.15 -24.31
N LEU A 2 -48.77 1.64 -24.00
CA LEU A 2 -49.39 1.76 -22.66
C LEU A 2 -48.51 1.17 -21.54
N ILE A 3 -47.91 0.01 -21.78
CA ILE A 3 -47.03 -0.69 -20.83
C ILE A 3 -45.85 0.17 -20.36
N ALA A 4 -45.33 1.04 -21.22
CA ALA A 4 -44.20 1.91 -20.89
C ALA A 4 -44.60 3.17 -20.09
N GLN A 5 -45.88 3.57 -20.08
CA GLN A 5 -46.32 4.81 -19.41
C GLN A 5 -46.32 4.71 -17.89
N GLY A 6 -46.44 3.50 -17.32
CA GLY A 6 -46.32 3.23 -15.88
C GLY A 6 -44.90 2.82 -15.44
N VAL A 7 -43.90 3.00 -16.30
CA VAL A 7 -42.52 2.57 -16.07
C VAL A 7 -41.59 3.78 -16.16
N GLU A 8 -40.62 3.90 -15.26
CA GLU A 8 -39.71 5.05 -15.25
C GLU A 8 -38.82 5.09 -16.52
N LEU A 9 -38.53 6.30 -17.01
CA LEU A 9 -37.93 6.56 -18.32
C LEU A 9 -36.63 5.75 -18.56
N GLN A 10 -35.82 5.57 -17.52
CA GLN A 10 -34.58 4.79 -17.57
C GLN A 10 -34.77 3.29 -17.86
N HIS A 11 -35.97 2.74 -17.67
CA HIS A 11 -36.32 1.37 -18.03
C HIS A 11 -37.19 1.29 -19.30
N GLN A 12 -37.91 2.36 -19.67
CA GLN A 12 -38.73 2.38 -20.90
C GLN A 12 -37.93 2.04 -22.16
N THR A 13 -36.69 2.53 -22.25
CA THR A 13 -35.77 2.23 -23.37
C THR A 13 -35.47 0.73 -23.49
N LYS A 14 -35.38 0.02 -22.36
CA LYS A 14 -35.09 -1.42 -22.28
C LYS A 14 -36.27 -2.28 -22.75
N ILE A 15 -37.51 -1.81 -22.56
CA ILE A 15 -38.75 -2.52 -22.97
C ILE A 15 -39.38 -2.00 -24.26
N ARG A 16 -38.75 -1.06 -24.97
CA ARG A 16 -39.31 -0.36 -26.15
C ARG A 16 -39.77 -1.30 -27.29
N SER A 17 -39.20 -2.49 -27.39
CA SER A 17 -39.53 -3.53 -28.38
C SER A 17 -40.60 -4.53 -27.91
N ALA A 18 -40.98 -4.53 -26.63
CA ALA A 18 -41.94 -5.47 -26.08
C ALA A 18 -43.38 -5.09 -26.47
N THR A 19 -44.13 -6.03 -27.06
CA THR A 19 -45.54 -5.80 -27.43
C THR A 19 -46.51 -6.23 -26.33
N ARG A 20 -46.13 -7.18 -25.46
CA ARG A 20 -46.93 -7.67 -24.34
C ARG A 20 -46.25 -7.33 -23.01
N ALA A 21 -47.05 -7.20 -21.94
CA ALA A 21 -46.53 -6.91 -20.61
C ALA A 21 -45.60 -8.03 -20.07
N MET A 22 -45.85 -9.28 -20.47
CA MET A 22 -45.00 -10.43 -20.14
C MET A 22 -43.61 -10.33 -20.81
N ASP A 23 -43.54 -9.88 -22.07
CA ASP A 23 -42.26 -9.73 -22.79
C ASP A 23 -41.44 -8.57 -22.19
N ALA A 24 -42.12 -7.49 -21.78
CA ALA A 24 -41.50 -6.37 -21.07
C ALA A 24 -40.96 -6.81 -19.70
N TRP A 25 -41.74 -7.58 -18.93
CA TRP A 25 -41.32 -8.16 -17.66
C TRP A 25 -40.15 -9.12 -17.80
N ASN A 26 -40.17 -10.00 -18.80
CA ASN A 26 -39.08 -10.94 -19.06
C ASN A 26 -37.79 -10.20 -19.45
N THR A 27 -37.88 -9.19 -20.32
CA THR A 27 -36.74 -8.34 -20.69
C THR A 27 -36.13 -7.62 -19.48
N LEU A 28 -36.96 -7.07 -18.59
CA LEU A 28 -36.47 -6.42 -17.36
C LEU A 28 -35.88 -7.43 -16.38
N ARG A 29 -36.57 -8.54 -16.13
CA ARG A 29 -36.10 -9.64 -15.29
C ARG A 29 -34.75 -10.15 -15.76
N GLU A 30 -34.58 -10.42 -17.05
CA GLU A 30 -33.34 -10.94 -17.59
C GLU A 30 -32.23 -9.89 -17.54
N TYR A 31 -32.50 -8.62 -17.85
CA TYR A 31 -31.51 -7.55 -17.70
C TYR A 31 -31.02 -7.41 -16.25
N TYR A 32 -31.94 -7.24 -15.29
CA TYR A 32 -31.57 -7.00 -13.89
C TYR A 32 -31.03 -8.26 -13.20
N ASN A 33 -31.59 -9.46 -13.45
CA ASN A 33 -30.99 -10.70 -12.95
C ASN A 33 -29.63 -10.97 -13.59
N ARG A 34 -29.40 -10.62 -14.87
CA ARG A 34 -28.08 -10.72 -15.50
C ARG A 34 -27.09 -9.76 -14.86
N THR A 35 -27.48 -8.52 -14.57
CA THR A 35 -26.62 -7.59 -13.81
C THR A 35 -26.30 -8.14 -12.43
N THR A 36 -27.30 -8.59 -11.65
CA THR A 36 -27.08 -9.17 -10.32
C THR A 36 -26.21 -10.44 -10.37
N LEU A 37 -26.46 -11.35 -11.32
CA LEU A 37 -25.67 -12.57 -11.50
C LEU A 37 -24.23 -12.25 -11.96
N TYR A 38 -24.06 -11.34 -12.91
CA TYR A 38 -22.75 -10.88 -13.36
C TYR A 38 -21.96 -10.25 -12.20
N ASN A 39 -22.59 -9.38 -11.41
CA ASN A 39 -21.97 -8.77 -10.25
C ASN A 39 -21.58 -9.83 -9.20
N ARG A 40 -22.46 -10.79 -8.87
CA ARG A 40 -22.18 -11.89 -7.93
C ARG A 40 -21.06 -12.80 -8.41
N VAL A 41 -21.04 -13.15 -9.70
CA VAL A 41 -19.94 -13.91 -10.32
C VAL A 41 -18.64 -13.11 -10.30
N THR A 42 -18.71 -11.80 -10.54
CA THR A 42 -17.53 -10.90 -10.49
C THR A 42 -16.99 -10.79 -9.07
N MET A 43 -17.83 -10.60 -8.04
CA MET A 43 -17.38 -10.57 -6.63
C MET A 43 -16.88 -11.94 -6.16
N THR A 44 -17.51 -13.04 -6.57
CA THR A 44 -17.01 -14.40 -6.30
C THR A 44 -15.64 -14.62 -6.95
N ARG A 45 -15.44 -14.12 -8.18
CA ARG A 45 -14.13 -14.13 -8.84
C ARG A 45 -13.11 -13.26 -8.09
N CYS A 46 -13.46 -12.02 -7.74
CA CYS A 46 -12.61 -11.14 -6.94
C CYS A 46 -12.19 -11.80 -5.63
N LEU A 47 -13.09 -12.51 -4.93
CA LEU A 47 -12.79 -13.29 -3.72
C LEU A 47 -11.74 -14.39 -3.97
N HIS A 48 -11.80 -15.10 -5.09
CA HIS A 48 -10.80 -16.12 -5.44
C HIS A 48 -9.47 -15.52 -5.91
N GLU A 49 -9.49 -14.31 -6.49
CA GLU A 49 -8.30 -13.57 -6.94
C GLU A 49 -7.75 -12.62 -5.85
N PHE A 50 -8.41 -12.51 -4.70
CA PHE A 50 -8.02 -11.62 -3.61
C PHE A 50 -6.83 -12.21 -2.83
N GLN A 51 -5.63 -11.73 -3.17
CA GLN A 51 -4.36 -12.14 -2.59
C GLN A 51 -3.49 -10.91 -2.31
N MET A 52 -2.76 -10.93 -1.20
CA MET A 52 -1.85 -9.87 -0.80
C MET A 52 -0.56 -9.89 -1.64
N GLU A 53 -0.39 -8.90 -2.50
CA GLU A 53 0.82 -8.73 -3.32
C GLU A 53 2.07 -8.52 -2.45
N GLU A 54 3.18 -9.17 -2.82
CA GLU A 54 4.46 -9.14 -2.08
C GLU A 54 4.94 -7.71 -1.81
N GLY A 55 5.41 -7.44 -0.58
CA GLY A 55 5.80 -6.10 -0.16
C GLY A 55 4.66 -5.09 0.06
N THR A 56 3.39 -5.46 -0.12
CA THR A 56 2.24 -4.60 0.23
C THR A 56 2.18 -4.31 1.73
N VAL A 57 1.86 -3.08 2.10
CA VAL A 57 1.58 -2.71 3.50
C VAL A 57 0.23 -3.28 3.92
N MET A 58 0.20 -4.11 4.98
CA MET A 58 -1.00 -4.80 5.47
C MET A 58 -2.21 -3.88 5.70
N LEU A 59 -2.01 -2.64 6.17
CA LEU A 59 -3.10 -1.67 6.33
C LEU A 59 -3.85 -1.39 5.01
N LYS A 60 -3.15 -1.40 3.87
CA LYS A 60 -3.74 -1.29 2.52
C LYS A 60 -4.49 -2.58 2.14
N HIS A 61 -3.94 -3.74 2.49
CA HIS A 61 -4.60 -5.04 2.25
C HIS A 61 -5.92 -5.16 3.04
N LEU A 62 -5.92 -4.76 4.31
CA LEU A 62 -7.12 -4.74 5.14
C LEU A 62 -8.18 -3.76 4.64
N GLY A 63 -7.78 -2.58 4.14
CA GLY A 63 -8.71 -1.65 3.48
C GLY A 63 -9.36 -2.25 2.23
N ALA A 64 -8.57 -2.90 1.37
CA ALA A 64 -9.10 -3.58 0.18
C ALA A 64 -9.99 -4.80 0.53
N PHE A 65 -9.71 -5.48 1.64
CA PHE A 65 -10.58 -6.54 2.17
C PHE A 65 -11.93 -5.98 2.62
N ASP A 66 -11.95 -4.83 3.30
CA ASP A 66 -13.18 -4.19 3.76
C ASP A 66 -14.02 -3.64 2.60
N GLU A 67 -13.39 -3.10 1.55
CA GLU A 67 -14.06 -2.76 0.28
C GLU A 67 -14.69 -4.00 -0.38
N LEU A 68 -14.01 -5.16 -0.37
CA LEU A 68 -14.55 -6.42 -0.91
C LEU A 68 -15.76 -6.93 -0.11
N VAL A 69 -15.72 -6.87 1.22
CA VAL A 69 -16.83 -7.26 2.10
C VAL A 69 -18.06 -6.38 1.86
N VAL A 70 -17.88 -5.06 1.82
CA VAL A 70 -18.97 -4.11 1.46
C VAL A 70 -19.49 -4.39 0.04
N GLY A 71 -18.62 -4.78 -0.89
CA GLY A 71 -18.99 -5.21 -2.24
C GLY A 71 -19.96 -6.40 -2.28
N PHE A 72 -19.83 -7.37 -1.37
CA PHE A 72 -20.79 -8.47 -1.21
C PHE A 72 -22.11 -8.03 -0.57
N GLU A 73 -22.06 -7.20 0.49
CA GLU A 73 -23.26 -6.68 1.15
C GLU A 73 -24.13 -5.84 0.21
N MET A 74 -23.51 -5.03 -0.66
CA MET A 74 -24.17 -4.25 -1.71
C MET A 74 -24.87 -5.11 -2.79
N LEU A 75 -24.61 -6.42 -2.85
CA LEU A 75 -25.33 -7.38 -3.70
C LEU A 75 -26.38 -8.20 -2.94
N GLY A 76 -26.59 -7.91 -1.65
CA GLY A 76 -27.49 -8.65 -0.77
C GLY A 76 -26.88 -9.94 -0.21
N GLU A 77 -25.57 -10.13 -0.30
CA GLU A 77 -24.86 -11.29 0.24
C GLU A 77 -24.03 -10.91 1.47
N SER A 78 -24.61 -11.00 2.66
CA SER A 78 -23.83 -10.80 3.89
C SER A 78 -22.82 -11.93 4.10
N VAL A 79 -21.57 -11.59 4.35
CA VAL A 79 -20.50 -12.55 4.64
C VAL A 79 -20.36 -12.67 6.16
N GLY A 80 -20.75 -13.82 6.74
CA GLY A 80 -20.63 -14.04 8.18
C GLY A 80 -19.18 -13.99 8.68
N GLU A 81 -18.97 -13.52 9.91
CA GLU A 81 -17.64 -13.19 10.47
C GLU A 81 -16.60 -14.32 10.35
N VAL A 82 -16.99 -15.57 10.66
CA VAL A 82 -16.11 -16.74 10.51
C VAL A 82 -15.64 -16.94 9.05
N ARG A 83 -16.50 -16.64 8.07
CA ARG A 83 -16.14 -16.70 6.65
C ARG A 83 -15.26 -15.51 6.24
N GLN A 84 -15.46 -14.33 6.84
CA GLN A 84 -14.55 -13.19 6.66
C GLN A 84 -13.15 -13.50 7.21
N LEU A 85 -13.03 -14.09 8.40
CA LEU A 85 -11.77 -14.56 8.98
C LEU A 85 -11.05 -15.55 8.04
N VAL A 86 -11.76 -16.59 7.57
CA VAL A 86 -11.19 -17.58 6.64
C VAL A 86 -10.77 -16.95 5.30
N MET A 87 -11.57 -16.03 4.74
CA MET A 87 -11.21 -15.29 3.53
C MET A 87 -9.96 -14.43 3.73
N LEU A 88 -9.87 -13.71 4.85
CA LEU A 88 -8.73 -12.86 5.16
C LEU A 88 -7.46 -13.70 5.33
N LEU A 89 -7.50 -14.75 6.16
CA LEU A 89 -6.41 -15.73 6.33
C LEU A 89 -5.94 -16.30 4.98
N SER A 90 -6.88 -16.73 4.13
CA SER A 90 -6.60 -17.32 2.81
C SER A 90 -6.05 -16.33 1.78
N SER A 91 -6.01 -15.04 2.10
CA SER A 91 -5.52 -13.96 1.22
C SER A 91 -4.15 -13.41 1.61
N LEU A 92 -3.56 -13.88 2.70
CA LEU A 92 -2.30 -13.33 3.21
C LEU A 92 -1.10 -13.90 2.44
N SER A 93 -0.12 -13.03 2.15
CA SER A 93 1.17 -13.46 1.59
C SER A 93 1.86 -14.47 2.52
N PRO A 94 2.58 -15.48 1.99
CA PRO A 94 3.36 -16.42 2.81
C PRO A 94 4.34 -15.74 3.78
N GLU A 95 4.81 -14.52 3.48
CA GLU A 95 5.60 -13.70 4.41
C GLU A 95 4.90 -13.44 5.77
N CYS A 96 3.57 -13.49 5.78
CA CYS A 96 2.72 -13.23 6.93
C CYS A 96 2.16 -14.52 7.57
N GLU A 97 2.39 -15.71 7.00
CA GLU A 97 1.82 -16.99 7.45
C GLU A 97 2.18 -17.32 8.92
N LEU A 98 3.41 -17.03 9.33
CA LEU A 98 3.87 -17.20 10.72
C LEU A 98 3.16 -16.23 11.69
N ILE A 99 2.79 -15.04 11.22
CA ILE A 99 2.01 -14.08 12.02
C ILE A 99 0.56 -14.54 12.10
N ALA A 100 -0.02 -14.90 10.96
CA ALA A 100 -1.40 -15.37 10.83
C ALA A 100 -1.70 -16.54 11.78
N SER A 101 -0.88 -17.59 11.73
CA SER A 101 -0.98 -18.77 12.61
C SER A 101 -0.78 -18.44 14.10
N THR A 102 0.06 -17.45 14.43
CA THR A 102 0.22 -16.96 15.80
C THR A 102 -1.04 -16.23 16.32
N VAL A 103 -1.75 -15.52 15.44
CA VAL A 103 -3.00 -14.81 15.78
C VAL A 103 -4.20 -15.77 15.82
N GLU A 104 -4.30 -16.69 14.87
CA GLU A 104 -5.34 -17.72 14.76
C GLU A 104 -5.39 -18.64 15.97
N ASN A 105 -4.24 -18.99 16.56
CA ASN A 105 -4.16 -19.80 17.78
C ASN A 105 -4.64 -19.07 19.06
N THR A 106 -5.19 -17.85 18.95
CA THR A 106 -5.87 -17.18 20.08
C THR A 106 -7.37 -17.49 20.05
N LYS A 107 -7.86 -18.10 21.14
CA LYS A 107 -9.25 -18.58 21.24
C LYS A 107 -10.27 -17.46 21.08
N ASP A 108 -11.39 -17.80 20.44
CA ASP A 108 -12.62 -17.01 20.37
C ASP A 108 -12.39 -15.56 19.84
N ILE A 109 -11.39 -15.40 18.97
CA ILE A 109 -10.98 -14.11 18.43
C ILE A 109 -12.01 -13.54 17.42
N THR A 110 -12.39 -12.28 17.61
CA THR A 110 -13.23 -11.53 16.65
C THR A 110 -12.41 -11.05 15.44
N LEU A 111 -13.09 -10.75 14.33
CA LEU A 111 -12.46 -10.20 13.13
C LEU A 111 -11.74 -8.87 13.39
N ILE A 112 -12.24 -8.05 14.31
CA ILE A 112 -11.62 -6.77 14.69
C ILE A 112 -10.30 -7.03 15.42
N GLU A 113 -10.31 -7.85 16.47
CA GLU A 113 -9.08 -8.23 17.19
C GLU A 113 -8.07 -8.95 16.28
N PHE A 114 -8.53 -9.74 15.31
CA PHE A 114 -7.68 -10.39 14.33
C PHE A 114 -6.91 -9.36 13.50
N LYS A 115 -7.63 -8.38 12.92
CA LYS A 115 -7.03 -7.28 12.15
C LYS A 115 -6.04 -6.46 12.99
N GLU A 116 -6.39 -6.12 14.23
CA GLU A 116 -5.53 -5.36 15.14
C GLU A 116 -4.24 -6.11 15.50
N LYS A 117 -4.34 -7.40 15.88
CA LYS A 117 -3.16 -8.23 16.20
C LYS A 117 -2.27 -8.44 14.98
N LEU A 118 -2.85 -8.66 13.80
CA LEU A 118 -2.14 -8.86 12.54
C LEU A 118 -1.28 -7.63 12.17
N LEU A 119 -1.85 -6.42 12.26
CA LEU A 119 -1.11 -5.16 12.06
C LEU A 119 0.03 -5.00 13.08
N LYS A 120 -0.27 -5.22 14.36
CA LYS A 120 0.67 -5.02 15.48
C LYS A 120 1.92 -5.89 15.38
N GLU A 121 1.76 -7.18 15.06
CA GLU A 121 2.89 -8.10 14.93
C GLU A 121 3.74 -7.79 13.68
N GLN A 122 3.12 -7.41 12.56
CA GLN A 122 3.87 -7.08 11.34
C GLN A 122 4.68 -5.78 11.50
N GLU A 123 4.12 -4.77 12.17
CA GLU A 123 4.91 -3.61 12.63
C GLU A 123 6.09 -4.02 13.51
N GLY A 124 5.86 -4.93 14.46
CA GLY A 124 6.90 -5.47 15.34
C GLY A 124 8.02 -6.18 14.56
N LEU A 125 7.67 -6.93 13.51
CA LEU A 125 8.62 -7.64 12.66
C LEU A 125 9.44 -6.67 11.79
N GLN A 126 8.84 -5.62 11.22
CA GLN A 126 9.57 -4.61 10.45
C GLN A 126 10.55 -3.79 11.31
N LYS A 127 10.18 -3.48 12.56
CA LYS A 127 11.06 -2.80 13.53
C LYS A 127 12.28 -3.66 13.91
N LYS A 128 12.11 -4.99 13.98
CA LYS A 128 13.24 -5.95 14.16
C LYS A 128 14.15 -5.96 12.91
N LYS A 129 13.58 -6.22 11.72
CA LYS A 129 14.31 -6.29 10.43
C LYS A 129 15.14 -5.03 10.11
N THR A 130 14.68 -3.84 10.51
CA THR A 130 15.41 -2.58 10.32
C THR A 130 16.53 -2.34 11.33
N THR A 131 16.45 -2.94 12.52
CA THR A 131 17.47 -2.81 13.59
C THR A 131 18.67 -3.73 13.38
N GLU A 132 18.50 -4.87 12.70
CA GLU A 132 19.55 -5.89 12.51
C GLU A 132 20.58 -5.59 11.42
N LYS A 133 20.70 -4.35 10.92
CA LYS A 133 21.86 -3.95 10.10
C LYS A 133 23.10 -3.79 11.00
N PRO A 134 24.11 -4.67 10.90
CA PRO A 134 25.15 -4.74 11.92
C PRO A 134 26.09 -3.52 11.87
N PHE A 135 26.21 -2.82 12.99
CA PHE A 135 27.23 -1.81 13.22
C PHE A 135 28.63 -2.47 13.14
N ARG A 136 29.45 -2.05 12.17
CA ARG A 136 30.83 -2.53 12.06
C ARG A 136 31.69 -1.93 13.18
N VAL A 137 31.94 -2.72 14.22
CA VAL A 137 33.01 -2.46 15.18
C VAL A 137 34.36 -2.55 14.44
N SER A 138 35.22 -1.55 14.63
CA SER A 138 36.61 -1.56 14.12
C SER A 138 37.54 -1.93 15.26
N ASP A 139 37.91 -3.21 15.35
CA ASP A 139 38.80 -3.73 16.40
C ASP A 139 40.27 -3.31 16.16
N ASN A 140 40.58 -2.08 16.55
CA ASN A 140 41.93 -1.52 16.45
C ASN A 140 42.81 -2.01 17.62
N ALA A 141 43.29 -3.25 17.54
CA ALA A 141 44.11 -3.89 18.56
C ALA A 141 45.52 -3.24 18.72
N GLY A 142 45.64 -2.22 19.57
CA GLY A 142 46.89 -1.53 19.93
C GLY A 142 47.40 -1.89 21.34
N ARG A 143 48.60 -2.49 21.44
CA ARG A 143 49.09 -3.16 22.66
C ARG A 143 49.89 -2.24 23.60
N PHE A 144 49.64 -2.36 24.91
CA PHE A 144 50.29 -1.64 26.02
C PHE A 144 51.82 -1.87 26.15
N LYS A 145 52.60 -0.82 26.47
CA LYS A 145 53.30 -0.58 27.79
C LYS A 145 54.44 0.46 27.69
N GLY A 146 54.62 1.29 28.73
CA GLY A 146 55.85 2.07 28.99
C GLY A 146 55.64 3.50 29.51
N GLY A 147 56.43 3.93 30.49
CA GLY A 147 56.49 5.32 31.00
C GLY A 147 57.85 5.56 31.69
N PRO A 148 58.00 6.55 32.59
CA PRO A 148 57.68 7.98 32.43
C PRO A 148 58.94 8.87 32.53
N GLY A 149 58.92 10.11 31.99
CA GLY A 149 60.04 11.07 32.04
C GLY A 149 59.59 12.53 32.17
N LYS A 150 60.49 13.45 32.58
CA LYS A 150 60.20 14.87 32.87
C LYS A 150 61.18 15.83 32.15
N ARG A 151 60.71 17.07 31.91
CA ARG A 151 61.50 18.30 31.56
C ARG A 151 62.17 18.27 30.15
N SER A 152 62.46 19.38 29.47
CA SER A 152 62.08 20.81 29.63
C SER A 152 62.47 21.64 28.38
N GLN A 153 61.79 22.78 28.15
CA GLN A 153 62.22 24.00 27.40
C GLN A 153 62.94 23.87 26.03
N GLY A 154 62.39 24.54 25.00
CA GLY A 154 63.10 24.80 23.73
C GLY A 154 62.33 25.64 22.70
N ARG A 155 62.64 26.95 22.61
CA ARG A 155 62.21 27.93 21.57
C ARG A 155 63.01 29.23 21.78
N PRO A 156 63.11 30.18 20.80
CA PRO A 156 62.84 30.16 19.36
C PRO A 156 64.18 30.21 18.56
N LYS A 157 64.32 30.49 17.25
CA LYS A 157 63.58 31.25 16.21
C LYS A 157 63.83 30.63 14.78
N GLU A 158 63.79 31.26 13.58
CA GLU A 158 63.46 32.63 13.07
C GLU A 158 62.88 32.61 11.62
N THR A 159 62.25 33.73 11.26
CA THR A 159 61.93 34.43 9.97
C THR A 159 62.72 34.00 8.71
N VAL A 160 62.17 33.99 7.47
CA VAL A 160 61.77 35.16 6.64
C VAL A 160 60.66 34.86 5.60
N ALA A 161 59.59 35.68 5.62
CA ALA A 161 58.75 36.25 4.52
C ALA A 161 58.28 35.39 3.31
N ARG A 162 57.11 35.62 2.70
CA ARG A 162 56.46 36.92 2.40
C ARG A 162 54.94 36.94 2.52
N GLU A 163 54.44 38.16 2.67
CA GLU A 163 53.04 38.59 2.64
C GLU A 163 52.61 39.00 1.22
N THR A 164 51.36 38.72 0.84
CA THR A 164 50.59 39.52 -0.14
C THR A 164 49.10 39.36 0.16
N VAL A 165 48.32 40.43 0.02
CA VAL A 165 46.95 40.58 0.56
C VAL A 165 45.96 41.04 -0.54
N GLN A 166 44.66 40.90 -0.27
CA GLN A 166 43.49 41.42 -1.02
C GLN A 166 43.16 40.75 -2.39
N ALA A 167 42.05 40.02 -2.54
CA ALA A 167 40.61 40.36 -2.43
C ALA A 167 39.97 40.81 -3.77
N GLY A 168 38.69 40.44 -3.95
CA GLY A 168 37.85 40.82 -5.10
C GLY A 168 37.90 39.81 -6.27
N THR A 169 36.83 39.62 -7.05
CA THR A 169 35.44 40.13 -6.99
C THR A 169 34.46 39.13 -7.64
N MET A 170 33.16 39.27 -7.37
CA MET A 170 32.09 38.69 -8.22
C MET A 170 32.15 39.26 -9.65
N VAL A 171 31.80 38.47 -10.66
CA VAL A 171 30.87 38.86 -11.76
C VAL A 171 30.06 37.62 -12.21
N ASP A 172 28.81 37.85 -12.63
CA ASP A 172 27.84 36.91 -13.22
C ASP A 172 28.18 36.53 -14.68
N SER A 173 27.60 35.43 -15.21
CA SER A 173 27.54 35.12 -16.66
C SER A 173 26.33 34.25 -17.06
N ARG A 174 25.13 34.69 -16.67
CA ARG A 174 23.88 34.70 -17.46
C ARG A 174 23.83 33.93 -18.80
N ALA A 175 23.01 32.86 -18.78
CA ALA A 175 22.03 32.41 -19.79
C ALA A 175 22.43 31.91 -21.20
N SER A 176 21.67 30.91 -21.66
CA SER A 176 21.03 30.91 -22.98
C SER A 176 19.70 30.14 -22.94
N VAL A 177 18.72 30.55 -23.75
CA VAL A 177 17.34 30.03 -23.78
C VAL A 177 16.89 29.84 -25.24
N SER A 178 16.34 28.66 -25.55
CA SER A 178 15.52 28.34 -26.74
C SER A 178 14.82 26.99 -26.44
N GLY A 179 13.58 26.67 -26.82
CA GLY A 179 12.64 27.33 -27.74
C GLY A 179 12.69 26.73 -29.15
N VAL A 180 11.59 26.46 -29.87
CA VAL A 180 10.16 26.47 -29.50
C VAL A 180 9.30 25.76 -30.59
N THR A 181 8.17 25.12 -30.25
CA THR A 181 7.11 24.57 -31.19
C THR A 181 7.56 23.51 -32.22
N THR A 182 6.76 22.83 -33.07
CA THR A 182 5.33 22.83 -33.52
C THR A 182 4.84 21.35 -33.61
N SER A 183 3.61 20.95 -33.24
CA SER A 183 2.25 21.08 -33.84
C SER A 183 1.82 19.94 -34.80
N SER A 184 0.55 19.52 -34.64
CA SER A 184 -0.35 18.88 -35.63
C SER A 184 -0.06 17.45 -36.14
N THR A 185 -0.95 16.50 -35.79
CA THR A 185 -2.02 16.06 -36.70
C THR A 185 -3.26 15.68 -35.90
#